data_AF-A0A965DKV7-F1
#
_entry.id   AF-A0A965DKV7-F1
#
_cell.length_a   1.000
_cell.length_b   1.000
_cell.length_c   1.000
_cell.angle_alpha   90.00
_cell.angle_beta   90.00
_cell.angle_gamma   90.00
#
_symmetry.space_group_name_H-M   'P 1'
#
loop_
_entity.id
_entity.type
_entity.pdbx_description
1 polymer ?
#
loop_
_entity_poly.entity_id
_entity_poly.type
_entity_poly.pdbx_seq_one_letter_code
_entity_poly.pdbx_strand_id
1 'polypeptide(L)'
;MIVSNHFCPDESFFEISKEEKEKFLHDLFLLTIKPVIYVCNVDEKSVVKGNQFTQQVMDAIKNEKAEILFISAAIESEIAVMESYDDRKMFLEDMGLTESGVVRLIKSTYHLLNLATYFTAGVQEVRAWTITKGMLAPQAAGVIHTDFEKGFIRAEVIAYDDFIALGSENACKEAGKMAVQGKDYIVKDGDIMHFRFAV
;
A
#
# COMPACT_ATOMS: atom_id res chain seq x y z
N MET A 1 -16.15 -12.37 17.57
CA MET A 1 -15.40 -12.12 18.81
C MET A 1 -14.72 -10.78 18.64
N ILE A 2 -15.40 -9.70 19.03
CA ILE A 2 -14.84 -8.35 19.02
C ILE A 2 -13.95 -8.26 20.26
N VAL A 3 -12.63 -8.38 20.07
CA VAL A 3 -11.69 -8.16 21.18
C VAL A 3 -11.38 -6.69 21.17
N SER A 4 -12.18 -5.93 21.91
CA SER A 4 -11.92 -4.53 22.19
C SER A 4 -10.53 -4.39 22.83
N ASN A 5 -9.82 -3.30 22.49
CA ASN A 5 -8.49 -2.94 23.01
C ASN A 5 -8.48 -2.67 24.53
N HIS A 6 -8.79 -3.68 25.35
CA HIS A 6 -8.97 -3.60 26.80
C HIS A 6 -7.83 -4.25 27.59
N PHE A 7 -6.64 -4.39 27.03
CA PHE A 7 -5.50 -4.97 27.78
C PHE A 7 -4.81 -4.00 28.76
N CYS A 8 -5.29 -2.76 28.90
CA CYS A 8 -4.75 -1.81 29.86
C CYS A 8 -5.89 -1.18 30.68
N PRO A 9 -6.05 -1.54 31.96
CA PRO A 9 -6.70 -0.66 32.93
C PRO A 9 -5.87 0.62 33.04
N ASP A 10 -6.52 1.78 33.16
CA ASP A 10 -5.94 3.14 33.19
C ASP A 10 -5.00 3.45 34.38
N GLU A 11 -4.38 2.44 35.02
CA GLU A 11 -3.50 2.60 36.17
C GLU A 11 -2.15 1.93 35.91
N SER A 12 -1.24 2.59 35.19
CA SER A 12 0.18 2.24 35.18
C SER A 12 0.97 3.21 36.07
N PHE A 13 1.60 2.67 37.12
CA PHE A 13 2.46 3.40 38.08
C PHE A 13 3.76 3.99 37.48
N PHE A 14 4.04 3.74 36.19
CA PHE A 14 5.26 4.19 35.50
C PHE A 14 4.89 4.85 34.16
N GLU A 15 5.38 6.07 33.94
CA GLU A 15 5.33 6.73 32.63
C GLU A 15 6.40 6.10 31.72
N ILE A 16 5.98 5.21 30.83
CA ILE A 16 6.81 4.66 29.76
C ILE A 16 6.57 5.50 28.51
N SER A 17 7.63 5.83 27.76
CA SER A 17 7.47 6.57 26.51
C SER A 17 6.70 5.76 25.46
N LYS A 18 6.08 6.44 24.49
CA LYS A 18 5.31 5.77 23.43
C LYS A 18 6.18 4.80 22.61
N GLU A 19 7.42 5.18 22.30
CA GLU A 19 8.38 4.36 21.56
C GLU A 19 8.80 3.10 22.32
N GLU A 20 9.04 3.22 23.63
CA GLU A 20 9.37 2.06 24.47
C GLU A 20 8.18 1.11 24.56
N LYS A 21 6.97 1.65 24.74
CA LYS A 21 5.74 0.85 24.76
C LYS A 21 5.52 0.10 23.44
N GLU A 22 5.74 0.75 22.30
CA GLU A 22 5.64 0.11 20.97
C GLU A 22 6.67 -1.01 20.78
N LYS A 23 7.92 -0.82 21.23
CA LYS A 23 8.94 -1.89 21.21
C LYS A 23 8.54 -3.09 22.06
N PHE A 24 8.09 -2.88 23.28
CA PHE A 24 7.63 -3.98 24.15
C PHE A 24 6.42 -4.72 23.56
N LEU A 25 5.46 -3.99 22.99
CA LEU A 25 4.27 -4.60 22.39
C LEU A 25 4.60 -5.38 21.11
N HIS A 26 5.59 -4.94 20.34
CA HIS A 26 6.02 -5.61 19.12
C HIS A 26 6.50 -7.05 19.40
N ASP A 27 7.31 -7.24 20.44
CA ASP A 27 7.88 -8.55 20.80
C ASP A 27 6.85 -9.54 21.38
N LEU A 28 5.68 -9.05 21.79
CA LEU A 28 4.59 -9.88 22.29
C LEU A 28 3.72 -10.50 21.18
N PHE A 29 3.89 -10.06 19.93
CA PHE A 29 3.14 -10.56 18.76
C PHE A 29 1.62 -10.67 18.98
N LEU A 30 1.04 -9.72 19.72
CA LEU A 30 -0.40 -9.76 20.05
C LEU A 30 -1.24 -9.79 18.75
N LEU A 31 -2.27 -10.61 18.72
CA LEU A 31 -3.13 -10.72 17.54
C LEU A 31 -4.01 -9.49 17.35
N THR A 32 -4.47 -8.89 18.46
CA THR A 32 -5.45 -7.79 18.47
C THR A 32 -4.84 -6.43 18.15
N ILE A 33 -3.51 -6.30 18.19
CA ILE A 33 -2.83 -5.06 17.77
C ILE A 33 -2.62 -4.99 16.26
N LYS A 34 -2.80 -6.12 15.55
CA LYS A 34 -2.65 -6.15 14.10
C LYS A 34 -3.75 -5.27 13.48
N PRO A 35 -3.42 -4.45 12.49
CA PRO A 35 -4.42 -3.65 11.81
C PRO A 35 -5.40 -4.55 11.04
N VAL A 36 -6.66 -4.14 10.95
CA VAL A 36 -7.76 -4.96 10.41
C VAL A 36 -8.50 -4.20 9.31
N ILE A 37 -8.87 -4.93 8.25
CA ILE A 37 -9.86 -4.51 7.24
C ILE A 37 -11.07 -5.42 7.36
N TYR A 38 -12.26 -4.85 7.43
CA TYR A 38 -13.53 -5.57 7.38
C TYR A 38 -14.01 -5.64 5.94
N VAL A 39 -14.01 -6.85 5.37
CA VAL A 39 -14.52 -7.10 4.03
C VAL A 39 -15.94 -7.67 4.13
N CYS A 40 -16.93 -6.85 3.83
CA CYS A 40 -18.32 -7.28 3.79
C CYS A 40 -18.65 -7.85 2.41
N ASN A 41 -18.89 -9.15 2.35
CA ASN A 41 -19.44 -9.79 1.15
C ASN A 41 -20.94 -9.45 1.03
N VAL A 42 -21.32 -8.78 -0.05
CA VAL A 42 -22.68 -8.27 -0.28
C VAL A 42 -23.24 -8.74 -1.62
N ASP A 43 -24.56 -8.62 -1.78
CA ASP A 43 -25.21 -8.80 -3.07
C ASP A 43 -24.82 -7.69 -4.06
N GLU A 44 -25.02 -7.95 -5.36
CA GLU A 44 -24.59 -7.08 -6.45
C GLU A 44 -25.13 -5.65 -6.33
N LYS A 45 -26.38 -5.48 -5.91
CA LYS A 45 -27.02 -4.16 -5.79
C LYS A 45 -26.46 -3.34 -4.65
N SER A 46 -25.82 -4.01 -3.69
CA SER A 46 -25.28 -3.43 -2.47
C SER A 46 -23.78 -3.18 -2.54
N VAL A 47 -23.08 -3.54 -3.63
CA VAL A 47 -21.62 -3.42 -3.74
C VAL A 47 -21.11 -1.97 -3.66
N VAL A 48 -21.94 -1.00 -4.06
CA VAL A 48 -21.58 0.43 -4.05
C VAL A 48 -21.97 1.11 -2.74
N LYS A 49 -23.17 0.83 -2.21
CA LYS A 49 -23.77 1.57 -1.09
C LYS A 49 -23.94 0.77 0.20
N GLY A 50 -23.72 -0.53 0.15
CA GLY A 50 -24.06 -1.44 1.23
C GLY A 50 -25.56 -1.70 1.37
N ASN A 51 -25.92 -2.39 2.46
CA ASN A 51 -27.28 -2.74 2.83
C ASN A 51 -27.47 -2.65 4.36
N GLN A 52 -28.61 -3.11 4.87
CA GLN A 52 -28.89 -3.08 6.32
C GLN A 52 -27.83 -3.82 7.16
N PHE A 53 -27.21 -4.88 6.63
CA PHE A 53 -26.21 -5.67 7.35
C PHE A 53 -24.88 -4.94 7.40
N THR A 54 -24.47 -4.30 6.29
CA THR A 54 -23.25 -3.47 6.31
C THR A 54 -23.40 -2.29 7.24
N GLN A 55 -24.61 -1.71 7.38
CA GLN A 55 -24.87 -0.67 8.38
C GLN A 55 -24.68 -1.19 9.80
N GLN A 56 -25.19 -2.38 10.13
CA GLN A 56 -24.97 -2.99 11.45
C GLN A 56 -23.48 -3.25 11.73
N VAL A 57 -22.70 -3.66 10.73
CA VAL A 57 -21.25 -3.82 10.87
C VAL A 57 -20.58 -2.47 11.11
N MET A 58 -20.91 -1.44 10.33
CA MET A 58 -20.40 -0.07 10.52
C MET A 58 -20.69 0.45 11.92
N ASP A 59 -21.90 0.23 12.43
CA ASP A 59 -22.30 0.64 13.78
C ASP A 59 -21.56 -0.14 14.88
N ALA A 60 -21.31 -1.43 14.66
CA ALA A 60 -20.60 -2.30 15.60
C ALA A 60 -19.12 -1.92 15.75
N ILE A 61 -18.49 -1.48 14.66
CA ILE A 61 -17.05 -1.17 14.63
C ILE A 61 -16.74 0.33 14.64
N LYS A 62 -17.73 1.19 14.86
CA LYS A 62 -17.57 2.66 14.84
C LYS A 62 -16.46 3.21 15.74
N ASN A 63 -16.08 2.47 16.78
CA ASN A 63 -15.03 2.83 17.73
C ASN A 63 -13.67 2.21 17.37
N GLU A 64 -13.62 1.37 16.34
CA GLU A 64 -12.39 0.80 15.81
C GLU A 64 -11.84 1.67 14.69
N LYS A 65 -10.52 1.81 14.64
CA LYS A 65 -9.83 2.44 13.51
C LYS A 65 -9.59 1.40 12.42
N ALA A 66 -10.68 0.87 11.86
CA ALA A 66 -10.64 -0.17 10.84
C ALA A 66 -11.33 0.29 9.56
N GLU A 67 -10.73 -0.07 8.43
CA GLU A 67 -11.31 0.19 7.12
C GLU A 67 -12.38 -0.85 6.81
N ILE A 68 -13.42 -0.45 6.08
CA ILE A 68 -14.52 -1.32 5.65
C ILE A 68 -14.61 -1.28 4.13
N LEU A 69 -14.67 -2.46 3.51
CA LEU A 69 -14.83 -2.63 2.07
C LEU A 69 -16.06 -3.47 1.76
N PHE A 70 -16.80 -3.07 0.73
CA PHE A 70 -17.92 -3.85 0.19
C PHE A 70 -17.49 -4.54 -1.10
N ILE A 71 -17.57 -5.87 -1.10
CA ILE A 71 -17.21 -6.72 -2.24
C ILE A 71 -18.38 -7.67 -2.49
N SER A 72 -18.65 -8.00 -3.74
CA SER A 72 -19.53 -9.13 -4.05
C SER A 72 -18.70 -10.26 -4.61
N ALA A 73 -18.62 -11.38 -3.89
CA ALA A 73 -17.90 -12.56 -4.35
C ALA A 73 -18.44 -13.11 -5.69
N ALA A 74 -19.74 -12.90 -5.96
CA ALA A 74 -20.35 -13.26 -7.24
C ALA A 74 -19.77 -12.44 -8.39
N ILE A 75 -19.78 -11.11 -8.27
CA ILE A 75 -19.16 -10.18 -9.24
C ILE A 75 -17.69 -10.55 -9.47
N GLU A 76 -16.91 -10.76 -8.41
CA GLU A 76 -15.48 -11.06 -8.55
C GLU A 76 -15.24 -12.40 -9.25
N SER A 77 -16.11 -13.39 -9.04
CA SER A 77 -16.01 -14.67 -9.73
C SER A 77 -16.28 -14.54 -11.23
N GLU A 78 -17.20 -13.66 -11.63
CA GLU A 78 -17.45 -13.38 -13.04
C GLU A 78 -16.29 -12.60 -13.66
N ILE A 79 -15.77 -11.58 -12.99
CA ILE A 79 -14.60 -10.81 -13.44
C ILE A 79 -13.38 -11.73 -13.61
N ALA A 80 -13.19 -12.71 -12.73
CA ALA A 80 -12.04 -13.61 -12.75
C ALA A 80 -11.95 -14.48 -14.02
N VAL A 81 -13.09 -14.76 -14.69
CA VAL A 81 -13.13 -15.55 -15.92
C VAL A 81 -13.18 -14.68 -17.19
N MET A 82 -13.28 -13.36 -17.05
CA MET A 82 -13.24 -12.43 -18.18
C MET A 82 -11.80 -12.16 -18.63
N GLU A 83 -11.48 -12.50 -19.87
CA GLU A 83 -10.14 -12.29 -20.44
C GLU A 83 -9.97 -10.87 -20.99
N SER A 84 -11.01 -10.34 -21.65
CA SER A 84 -10.99 -9.00 -22.25
C SER A 84 -10.92 -7.92 -21.18
N TYR A 85 -9.96 -7.00 -21.34
CA TYR A 85 -9.85 -5.83 -20.47
C TYR A 85 -11.04 -4.88 -20.68
N ASP A 86 -11.44 -4.66 -21.93
CA ASP A 86 -12.53 -3.75 -22.27
C ASP A 86 -13.87 -4.28 -21.75
N ASP A 87 -14.11 -5.60 -21.83
CA ASP A 87 -15.33 -6.23 -21.32
C ASP A 87 -15.41 -6.11 -19.80
N ARG A 88 -14.29 -6.34 -19.10
CA ARG A 88 -14.20 -6.15 -17.64
C ARG A 88 -14.50 -4.72 -17.25
N LYS A 89 -13.97 -3.75 -18.00
CA LYS A 89 -14.19 -2.34 -17.76
C LYS A 89 -15.65 -1.95 -17.96
N MET A 90 -16.26 -2.36 -19.07
CA MET A 90 -17.69 -2.11 -19.33
C MET A 90 -18.57 -2.74 -18.25
N PHE A 91 -18.27 -3.98 -17.84
CA PHE A 91 -19.02 -4.67 -16.79
C PHE A 91 -18.94 -3.92 -15.46
N LEU A 92 -17.76 -3.43 -15.05
CA LEU A 92 -17.60 -2.62 -13.85
C LEU A 92 -18.38 -1.30 -13.95
N GLU A 93 -18.30 -0.61 -15.10
CA GLU A 93 -19.01 0.65 -15.34
C GLU A 93 -20.54 0.49 -15.26
N ASP A 94 -21.09 -0.59 -15.80
CA ASP A 94 -22.53 -0.92 -15.72
C ASP A 94 -23.00 -1.10 -14.26
N MET A 95 -22.10 -1.54 -13.38
CA MET A 95 -22.35 -1.69 -11.94
C MET A 95 -22.03 -0.42 -11.13
N GLY A 96 -21.55 0.65 -11.79
CA GLY A 96 -21.12 1.88 -11.13
C GLY A 96 -19.80 1.73 -10.35
N LEU A 97 -18.96 0.76 -10.73
CA LEU A 97 -17.66 0.51 -10.15
C LEU A 97 -16.55 1.00 -11.10
N THR A 98 -15.51 1.61 -10.54
CA THR A 98 -14.31 2.01 -11.29
C THR A 98 -13.23 0.92 -11.29
N GLU A 99 -13.28 0.02 -10.31
CA GLU A 99 -12.34 -1.08 -10.12
C GLU A 99 -12.99 -2.23 -9.35
N SER A 100 -12.46 -3.44 -9.54
CA SER A 100 -12.98 -4.64 -8.86
C SER A 100 -12.76 -4.58 -7.35
N GLY A 101 -13.57 -5.32 -6.60
CA GLY A 101 -13.42 -5.53 -5.17
C GLY A 101 -12.05 -6.11 -4.81
N VAL A 102 -11.53 -7.07 -5.59
CA VAL A 102 -10.19 -7.62 -5.37
C VAL A 102 -9.11 -6.55 -5.52
N VAL A 103 -9.18 -5.69 -6.54
CA VAL A 103 -8.22 -4.58 -6.72
C VAL A 103 -8.29 -3.61 -5.54
N ARG A 104 -9.50 -3.23 -5.10
CA ARG A 104 -9.71 -2.39 -3.91
C ARG A 104 -9.11 -3.02 -2.66
N LEU A 105 -9.33 -4.32 -2.45
CA LEU A 105 -8.79 -5.05 -1.32
C LEU A 105 -7.25 -5.08 -1.32
N ILE A 106 -6.63 -5.30 -2.47
CA ILE A 106 -5.15 -5.29 -2.60
C ILE A 106 -4.60 -3.92 -2.23
N LYS A 107 -5.17 -2.83 -2.79
CA LYS A 107 -4.74 -1.45 -2.50
C LYS A 107 -4.91 -1.09 -1.02
N SER A 108 -6.05 -1.45 -0.45
CA SER A 108 -6.35 -1.20 0.97
C SER A 108 -5.41 -1.99 1.88
N THR A 109 -5.09 -3.24 1.53
CA THR A 109 -4.12 -4.06 2.27
C THR A 109 -2.71 -3.49 2.19
N TYR A 110 -2.30 -2.98 1.02
CA TYR A 110 -1.03 -2.26 0.86
C TYR A 110 -0.95 -1.05 1.78
N HIS A 111 -2.02 -0.26 1.83
CA HIS A 111 -2.12 0.89 2.72
C HIS A 111 -2.07 0.48 4.20
N LEU A 112 -2.84 -0.54 4.59
CA LEU A 112 -2.92 -1.08 5.94
C LEU A 112 -1.57 -1.58 6.46
N LEU A 113 -0.79 -2.22 5.60
CA LEU A 113 0.55 -2.72 5.90
C LEU A 113 1.63 -1.62 5.81
N ASN A 114 1.23 -0.37 5.59
CA ASN A 114 2.13 0.77 5.44
C ASN A 114 3.18 0.56 4.32
N LEU A 115 2.78 -0.08 3.22
CA LEU A 115 3.64 -0.37 2.08
C LEU A 115 3.57 0.75 1.03
N ALA A 116 4.66 0.92 0.31
CA ALA A 116 4.79 1.74 -0.89
C ALA A 116 5.48 0.95 -1.99
N THR A 117 5.35 1.45 -3.22
CA THR A 117 5.97 0.87 -4.40
C THR A 117 6.87 1.90 -5.06
N TYR A 118 8.10 1.52 -5.38
CA TYR A 118 8.94 2.27 -6.32
C TYR A 118 9.20 1.42 -7.56
N PHE A 119 9.66 2.03 -8.63
CA PHE A 119 9.89 1.37 -9.90
C PHE A 119 11.36 1.45 -10.32
N THR A 120 11.83 0.38 -10.94
CA THR A 120 13.01 0.41 -11.81
C THR A 120 12.52 0.28 -13.25
N ALA A 121 12.88 1.22 -14.12
CA ALA A 121 12.48 1.20 -15.52
C ALA A 121 13.73 1.22 -16.41
N GLY A 122 13.89 0.18 -17.23
CA GLY A 122 14.96 0.07 -18.22
C GLY A 122 14.47 -0.59 -19.50
N VAL A 123 15.36 -0.70 -20.49
CA VAL A 123 15.01 -1.25 -21.82
C VAL A 123 14.55 -2.71 -21.73
N GLN A 124 15.14 -3.49 -20.83
CA GLN A 124 14.84 -4.93 -20.70
C GLN A 124 13.71 -5.23 -19.71
N GLU A 125 13.55 -4.41 -18.68
CA GLU A 125 12.64 -4.69 -17.57
C GLU A 125 12.05 -3.40 -17.00
N VAL A 126 10.76 -3.46 -16.70
CA VAL A 126 10.10 -2.52 -15.80
C VAL A 126 9.59 -3.34 -14.62
N ARG A 127 9.97 -2.94 -13.40
CA ARG A 127 9.63 -3.69 -12.19
C ARG A 127 9.18 -2.78 -11.08
N ALA A 128 8.12 -3.22 -10.39
CA ALA A 128 7.63 -2.66 -9.14
C ALA A 128 8.32 -3.34 -7.95
N TRP A 129 8.78 -2.54 -7.00
CA TRP A 129 9.44 -3.00 -5.78
C TRP A 129 8.66 -2.53 -4.57
N THR A 130 8.27 -3.48 -3.71
CA THR A 130 7.54 -3.22 -2.48
C THR A 130 8.50 -2.86 -1.36
N ILE A 131 8.23 -1.73 -0.70
CA ILE A 131 8.96 -1.24 0.47
C ILE A 131 7.98 -0.83 1.56
N THR A 132 8.46 -0.69 2.80
CA THR A 132 7.69 0.00 3.84
C THR A 132 7.85 1.51 3.67
N LYS A 133 6.76 2.27 3.82
CA LYS A 133 6.82 3.74 3.78
C LYS A 133 7.81 4.26 4.82
N GLY A 134 8.63 5.22 4.42
CA GLY A 134 9.69 5.79 5.27
C GLY A 134 11.06 5.14 5.10
N MET A 135 11.18 4.07 4.30
CA MET A 135 12.49 3.50 3.97
C MET A 135 13.38 4.50 3.24
N LEU A 136 14.64 4.55 3.63
CA LEU A 136 15.67 5.35 2.99
C LEU A 136 16.13 4.71 1.67
N ALA A 137 16.67 5.51 0.76
CA ALA A 137 17.15 5.04 -0.55
C ALA A 137 18.11 3.83 -0.49
N PRO A 138 19.08 3.74 0.45
CA PRO A 138 19.92 2.55 0.58
C PRO A 138 19.14 1.30 0.97
N GLN A 139 18.17 1.42 1.88
CA GLN A 139 17.33 0.31 2.33
C GLN A 139 16.42 -0.18 1.19
N ALA A 140 15.87 0.75 0.41
CA ALA A 140 15.09 0.42 -0.79
C ALA A 140 15.95 -0.30 -1.85
N ALA A 141 17.20 0.12 -2.05
CA ALA A 141 18.15 -0.59 -2.92
C ALA A 141 18.47 -2.00 -2.38
N GLY A 142 18.53 -2.16 -1.05
CA GLY A 142 18.70 -3.46 -0.37
C GLY A 142 17.63 -4.49 -0.70
N VAL A 143 16.41 -4.05 -1.02
CA VAL A 143 15.31 -4.94 -1.47
C VAL A 143 15.62 -5.59 -2.82
N ILE A 144 16.40 -4.93 -3.67
CA ILE A 144 16.90 -5.52 -4.93
C ILE A 144 18.00 -6.53 -4.62
N HIS A 145 19.00 -6.09 -3.84
CA HIS A 145 20.11 -6.94 -3.41
C HIS A 145 20.80 -6.35 -2.17
N THR A 146 21.16 -7.18 -1.21
CA THR A 146 21.76 -6.74 0.06
C THR A 146 23.09 -5.99 -0.11
N ASP A 147 23.86 -6.31 -1.15
CA ASP A 147 25.11 -5.57 -1.46
C ASP A 147 24.86 -4.14 -1.94
N PHE A 148 23.70 -3.84 -2.55
CA PHE A 148 23.39 -2.48 -2.99
C PHE A 148 23.17 -1.53 -1.82
N GLU A 149 22.62 -2.03 -0.71
CA GLU A 149 22.48 -1.24 0.51
C GLU A 149 23.85 -0.86 1.08
N LYS A 150 24.77 -1.83 1.18
CA LYS A 150 26.12 -1.60 1.70
C LYS A 150 26.96 -0.71 0.77
N GLY A 151 26.87 -0.98 -0.53
CA GLY A 151 27.61 -0.28 -1.59
C GLY A 151 26.95 1.02 -2.05
N PHE A 152 25.81 1.43 -1.47
CA PHE A 152 25.03 2.56 -1.94
C PHE A 152 25.87 3.85 -2.02
N ILE A 153 25.88 4.48 -3.20
CA ILE A 153 26.48 5.79 -3.43
C ILE A 153 25.39 6.86 -3.49
N ARG A 154 24.40 6.68 -4.37
CA ARG A 154 23.31 7.63 -4.63
C ARG A 154 22.20 6.97 -5.45
N ALA A 155 21.04 7.61 -5.50
CA ALA A 155 19.96 7.25 -6.41
C ALA A 155 19.64 8.40 -7.39
N GLU A 156 19.43 8.07 -8.66
CA GLU A 156 18.76 8.94 -9.61
C GLU A 156 17.25 8.69 -9.46
N VAL A 157 16.46 9.74 -9.19
CA VAL A 157 15.04 9.63 -8.85
C VAL A 157 14.22 10.57 -9.74
N ILE A 158 13.15 10.02 -10.32
CA ILE A 158 12.14 10.77 -11.07
C ILE A 158 10.78 10.44 -10.45
N ALA A 159 9.98 11.46 -10.14
CA ALA A 159 8.62 11.25 -9.65
C ALA A 159 7.74 10.66 -10.77
N TYR A 160 6.84 9.73 -10.42
CA TYR A 160 5.94 9.07 -11.38
C TYR A 160 5.23 10.06 -12.30
N ASP A 161 4.60 11.08 -11.71
CA ASP A 161 3.81 12.07 -12.47
C ASP A 161 4.68 12.87 -13.46
N ASP A 162 5.91 13.20 -13.09
CA ASP A 162 6.85 13.88 -13.98
C ASP A 162 7.27 12.99 -15.15
N PHE A 163 7.47 11.68 -14.91
CA PHE A 163 7.80 10.71 -15.96
C PHE A 163 6.65 10.51 -16.94
N ILE A 164 5.42 10.36 -16.44
CA ILE A 164 4.24 10.20 -17.29
C ILE A 164 3.98 11.47 -18.10
N ALA A 165 4.13 12.65 -17.50
CA ALA A 165 3.90 13.93 -18.18
C ALA A 165 4.92 14.21 -19.29
N LEU A 166 6.19 13.82 -19.10
CA LEU A 166 7.29 14.09 -20.04
C LEU A 166 7.58 12.92 -21.00
N GLY A 167 7.06 11.73 -20.70
CA GLY A 167 7.07 10.55 -21.57
C GLY A 167 8.38 9.79 -21.69
N SER A 168 9.50 10.31 -21.16
CA SER A 168 10.79 9.59 -21.17
C SER A 168 11.77 10.10 -20.11
N GLU A 169 12.70 9.23 -19.70
CA GLU A 169 13.80 9.57 -18.78
C GLU A 169 14.64 10.75 -19.31
N ASN A 170 14.96 10.75 -20.60
CA ASN A 170 15.72 11.83 -21.24
C ASN A 170 14.97 13.17 -21.16
N ALA A 171 13.67 13.18 -21.44
CA ALA A 171 12.85 14.39 -21.33
C ALA A 171 12.78 14.88 -19.88
N CYS A 172 12.66 13.98 -18.89
CA CYS A 172 12.74 14.34 -17.48
C CYS A 172 14.09 14.95 -17.11
N LYS A 173 15.19 14.41 -17.64
CA LYS A 173 16.53 14.93 -17.40
C LYS A 173 16.74 16.32 -18.00
N GLU A 174 16.32 16.53 -19.25
CA GLU A 174 16.38 17.82 -19.93
C GLU A 174 15.51 18.89 -19.25
N ALA A 175 14.35 18.48 -18.71
CA ALA A 175 13.46 19.34 -17.93
C ALA A 175 13.91 19.56 -16.48
N GLY A 176 15.05 18.97 -16.04
CA GLY A 176 15.56 19.08 -14.67
C GLY A 176 14.71 18.37 -13.61
N LYS A 177 13.90 17.39 -14.01
CA LYS A 177 13.04 16.57 -13.12
C LYS A 177 13.70 15.30 -12.60
N MET A 178 14.93 15.01 -13.03
CA MET A 178 15.73 13.93 -12.47
C MET A 178 16.59 14.45 -11.32
N ALA A 179 16.25 14.06 -10.09
CA ALA A 179 16.99 14.42 -8.90
C ALA A 179 18.06 13.38 -8.56
N VAL A 180 19.20 13.83 -8.06
CA VAL A 180 20.22 12.95 -7.48
C VAL A 180 20.10 12.99 -5.97
N GLN A 181 19.75 11.84 -5.40
CA GLN A 181 19.42 11.68 -3.99
C GLN A 181 20.48 10.89 -3.23
N GLY A 182 20.77 11.34 -2.00
CA GLY A 182 21.75 10.73 -1.11
C GLY A 182 21.15 9.64 -0.20
N LYS A 183 21.92 9.24 0.82
CA LYS A 183 21.54 8.19 1.76
C LYS A 183 20.32 8.53 2.61
N ASP A 184 20.09 9.81 2.88
CA ASP A 184 19.02 10.29 3.76
C ASP A 184 17.69 10.52 3.01
N TYR A 185 17.64 10.22 1.71
CA TYR A 185 16.41 10.38 0.93
C TYR A 185 15.41 9.30 1.32
N ILE A 186 14.21 9.74 1.73
CA ILE A 186 13.06 8.88 1.98
C ILE A 186 12.38 8.61 0.64
N VAL A 187 12.33 7.33 0.25
CA VAL A 187 11.69 6.91 -1.00
C VAL A 187 10.19 7.19 -0.95
N LYS A 188 9.67 7.78 -2.03
CA LYS A 188 8.25 8.08 -2.16
C LYS A 188 7.58 7.02 -3.02
N ASP A 189 6.28 6.84 -2.75
CA ASP A 189 5.43 5.97 -3.55
C ASP A 189 5.40 6.47 -5.01
N GLY A 190 5.62 5.57 -5.95
CA GLY A 190 5.72 5.86 -7.37
C GLY A 190 7.10 6.30 -7.88
N ASP A 191 8.09 6.52 -7.01
CA ASP A 191 9.42 6.95 -7.46
C ASP A 191 10.00 5.98 -8.50
N ILE A 192 10.48 6.51 -9.63
CA ILE A 192 11.25 5.76 -10.62
C ILE A 192 12.71 5.97 -10.28
N MET A 193 13.40 4.90 -9.90
CA MET A 193 14.72 4.97 -9.30
C MET A 193 15.76 4.17 -10.07
N HIS A 194 16.96 4.73 -10.14
CA HIS A 194 18.16 4.02 -10.58
C HIS A 194 19.26 4.20 -9.53
N PHE A 195 19.67 3.08 -8.93
CA PHE A 195 20.67 3.08 -7.86
C PHE A 195 22.09 3.00 -8.43
N ARG A 196 23.00 3.82 -7.88
CA ARG A 196 24.44 3.73 -8.13
C ARG A 196 25.10 3.17 -6.89
N PHE A 197 25.93 2.15 -7.08
CA PHE A 197 26.67 1.48 -6.02
C PHE A 197 28.14 1.31 -6.41
N ALA A 198 29.00 1.22 -5.40
CA ALA A 198 30.38 0.81 -5.59
C ALA A 198 30.41 -0.69 -5.91
N VAL A 199 31.20 -1.06 -6.92
CA VAL A 199 31.50 -2.46 -7.28
C VAL A 199 32.76 -2.88 -6.55
#